data_AF-A0A0C9SVA5-F1
#
_entry.id   AF-A0A0C9SVA5-F1
#
_cell.length_a   1.000
_cell.length_b   1.000
_cell.length_c   1.000
_cell.angle_alpha   90.00
_cell.angle_beta   90.00
_cell.angle_gamma   90.00
#
_symmetry.space_group_name_H-M   'P 1'
#
loop_
_entity.id
_entity.type
_entity.pdbx_description
1 polymer ?
#
loop_
_entity_poly.entity_id
_entity_poly.type
_entity_poly.pdbx_seq_one_letter_code
_entity_poly.pdbx_strand_id
1 'polypeptide(L)'
;MVSAAIRARSPTLACLLTVRAAAGISWLDGKCLAVVGDFVITSPNVDFVPWFELGICRVQAMADGRFGLADFTNTPQRFSDQFPHSALIPEPPRRMTSSQSVFWRTPGREDFMELPGTAFLDVGNLSAAFLREVIPLFRELRDDVEEWEKTHPRDWQLASILTNVTQAFGRLQYATYYFQDLVNDFAYFSRHMLDLNARLAFVKKYNFRSVVDGSSDGPGNLAHWAIGAWTAEPAHVQWLLRAGIPVWYVRTKRDFAASMSTR
;
A
#
# COMPACT_ATOMS: atom_id res chain seq x y z
N MET A 1 -14.29 -30.29 -1.05
CA MET A 1 -15.24 -29.16 -0.92
C MET A 1 -14.47 -27.86 -1.09
N VAL A 2 -14.61 -27.24 -2.26
CA VAL A 2 -13.99 -25.95 -2.64
C VAL A 2 -14.74 -24.84 -1.91
N SER A 3 -14.02 -23.95 -1.23
CA SER A 3 -14.59 -22.76 -0.59
C SER A 3 -14.01 -21.54 -1.27
N ALA A 4 -14.81 -20.87 -2.09
CA ALA A 4 -14.46 -19.61 -2.73
C ALA A 4 -14.74 -18.45 -1.76
N ALA A 5 -13.70 -17.84 -1.21
CA ALA A 5 -13.82 -16.54 -0.55
C ALA A 5 -13.64 -15.45 -1.60
N ILE A 6 -14.76 -14.97 -2.13
CA ILE A 6 -14.82 -13.87 -3.09
C ILE A 6 -14.58 -12.55 -2.35
N ARG A 7 -13.51 -11.83 -2.72
CA ARG A 7 -13.39 -10.37 -2.52
C ARG A 7 -13.50 -9.62 -3.87
N ALA A 8 -14.32 -10.14 -4.80
CA ALA A 8 -14.55 -9.53 -6.10
C ALA A 8 -15.85 -8.72 -6.12
N ARG A 9 -15.77 -7.44 -6.51
CA ARG A 9 -16.91 -6.69 -7.03
C ARG A 9 -16.87 -6.79 -8.57
N SER A 10 -17.78 -7.58 -9.15
CA SER A 10 -18.10 -7.73 -10.60
C SER A 10 -17.20 -8.61 -11.51
N PRO A 11 -17.71 -9.11 -12.67
CA PRO A 11 -17.48 -10.48 -13.12
C PRO A 11 -16.70 -10.51 -14.44
N THR A 12 -15.39 -10.74 -14.35
CA THR A 12 -14.64 -11.32 -15.47
C THR A 12 -14.01 -12.60 -14.93
N LEU A 13 -14.19 -13.72 -15.64
CA LEU A 13 -13.85 -15.09 -15.22
C LEU A 13 -12.43 -15.20 -14.62
N ALA A 14 -12.30 -14.94 -13.33
CA ALA A 14 -11.14 -15.31 -12.53
C ALA A 14 -11.39 -16.73 -12.02
N CYS A 15 -10.80 -17.73 -12.66
CA CYS A 15 -10.74 -19.06 -12.08
C CYS A 15 -9.73 -19.00 -10.92
N LEU A 16 -10.24 -18.82 -9.70
CA LEU A 16 -9.44 -18.81 -8.49
C LEU A 16 -9.34 -20.24 -7.95
N LEU A 17 -8.14 -20.82 -8.02
CA LEU A 17 -7.84 -22.09 -7.36
C LEU A 17 -7.04 -21.77 -6.10
N THR A 18 -7.72 -21.83 -4.95
CA THR A 18 -7.05 -21.81 -3.64
C THR A 18 -6.72 -23.26 -3.28
N VAL A 19 -5.44 -23.60 -3.27
CA VAL A 19 -5.02 -24.96 -2.89
C VAL A 19 -4.95 -24.99 -1.36
N ARG A 20 -5.91 -25.67 -0.72
CA ARG A 20 -5.79 -25.99 0.72
C ARG A 20 -4.55 -26.87 0.90
N ALA A 21 -3.75 -26.57 1.92
CA ALA A 21 -2.53 -27.30 2.27
C ALA A 21 -2.78 -28.82 2.31
N ALA A 22 -2.50 -29.50 1.20
CA ALA A 22 -2.30 -30.94 1.18
C ALA A 22 -0.91 -31.20 1.76
N ALA A 23 -0.73 -32.33 2.44
CA ALA A 23 0.58 -32.77 2.90
C ALA A 23 1.54 -32.83 1.69
N GLY A 24 2.50 -31.90 1.62
CA GLY A 24 3.46 -31.79 0.51
C GLY A 24 3.62 -30.41 -0.13
N ILE A 25 2.77 -29.43 0.17
CA ILE A 25 2.92 -28.06 -0.36
C ILE A 25 3.96 -27.30 0.47
N SER A 26 5.07 -26.94 -0.18
CA SER A 26 6.16 -26.17 0.42
C SER A 26 6.02 -24.67 0.09
N TRP A 27 6.90 -23.84 0.65
CA TRP A 27 6.98 -22.41 0.28
C TRP A 27 7.49 -22.18 -1.16
N LEU A 28 8.00 -23.23 -1.81
CA LEU A 28 8.37 -23.22 -3.23
C LEU A 28 7.16 -23.38 -4.16
N ASP A 29 6.00 -23.71 -3.60
CA ASP A 29 4.76 -23.91 -4.33
C ASP A 29 3.82 -22.70 -4.17
N GLY A 30 3.01 -22.45 -5.20
CA GLY A 30 2.00 -21.40 -5.15
C GLY A 30 0.83 -21.81 -4.24
N LYS A 31 0.51 -20.98 -3.24
CA LYS A 31 -0.65 -21.14 -2.36
C LYS A 31 -1.96 -20.78 -3.06
N CYS A 32 -1.92 -19.80 -3.97
CA CYS A 32 -3.05 -19.39 -4.78
C CYS A 32 -2.65 -19.20 -6.24
N LEU A 33 -3.64 -19.37 -7.12
CA LEU A 33 -3.52 -19.14 -8.55
C LEU A 33 -4.77 -18.45 -9.09
N ALA A 34 -4.57 -17.46 -9.96
CA ALA A 34 -5.61 -16.85 -10.77
C ALA A 34 -5.14 -16.69 -12.22
N VAL A 35 -6.07 -16.79 -13.16
CA VAL A 35 -5.83 -16.52 -14.58
C VAL A 35 -6.66 -15.31 -14.97
N VAL A 36 -6.02 -14.28 -15.52
CA VAL A 36 -6.66 -13.03 -15.95
C VAL A 36 -6.16 -12.70 -17.36
N GLY A 37 -7.02 -12.86 -18.36
CA GLY A 37 -6.64 -12.69 -19.76
C GLY A 37 -5.52 -13.66 -20.17
N ASP A 38 -4.37 -13.12 -20.60
CA ASP A 38 -3.17 -13.90 -20.93
C ASP A 38 -2.18 -14.04 -19.76
N PHE A 39 -2.54 -13.55 -18.58
CA PHE A 39 -1.68 -13.61 -17.40
C PHE A 39 -2.08 -14.73 -16.45
N VAL A 40 -1.07 -15.36 -15.87
CA VAL A 40 -1.16 -16.30 -14.76
C VAL A 40 -0.51 -15.65 -13.55
N ILE A 41 -1.28 -15.52 -12.48
CA ILE A 41 -0.88 -14.89 -11.23
C ILE A 41 -0.82 -15.97 -10.17
N THR A 42 0.32 -16.08 -9.50
CA THR A 42 0.55 -17.05 -8.42
C THR A 42 1.17 -16.37 -7.21
N SER A 43 0.81 -16.75 -5.99
CA SER A 43 1.52 -16.29 -4.78
C SER A 43 2.10 -17.45 -3.98
N PRO A 44 3.36 -17.37 -3.52
CA PRO A 44 3.96 -18.35 -2.62
C PRO A 44 3.59 -18.12 -1.14
N ASN A 45 3.24 -16.89 -0.72
CA ASN A 45 3.06 -16.57 0.70
C ASN A 45 1.63 -16.19 1.11
N VAL A 46 0.78 -15.73 0.19
CA VAL A 46 -0.63 -15.43 0.46
C VAL A 46 -1.59 -16.40 -0.23
N ASP A 47 -2.79 -16.54 0.33
CA ASP A 47 -3.85 -17.47 -0.12
C ASP A 47 -4.91 -16.82 -1.02
N PHE A 48 -4.72 -15.54 -1.39
CA PHE A 48 -5.62 -14.79 -2.26
C PHE A 48 -4.86 -14.05 -3.36
N VAL A 49 -5.56 -13.67 -4.43
CA VAL A 49 -5.08 -12.75 -5.46
C VAL A 49 -5.93 -11.47 -5.37
N PRO A 50 -5.33 -10.32 -5.02
CA PRO A 50 -6.04 -9.05 -4.98
C PRO A 50 -6.37 -8.58 -6.39
N TRP A 51 -7.31 -7.63 -6.46
CA TRP A 51 -7.55 -6.91 -7.69
C TRP A 51 -6.48 -5.85 -7.90
N PHE A 52 -5.79 -5.91 -9.04
CA PHE A 52 -4.91 -4.85 -9.53
C PHE A 52 -4.93 -4.86 -11.06
N GLU A 53 -4.71 -3.70 -11.66
CA GLU A 53 -4.68 -3.56 -13.11
C GLU A 53 -3.30 -3.95 -13.65
N LEU A 54 -3.29 -4.85 -14.64
CA LEU A 54 -2.10 -5.21 -15.39
C LEU A 54 -2.04 -4.40 -16.67
N GLY A 55 -0.93 -3.68 -16.88
CA GLY A 55 -0.69 -2.88 -18.09
C GLY A 55 -0.85 -1.39 -17.85
N ILE A 56 -1.31 -0.66 -18.88
CA ILE A 56 -1.46 0.79 -18.83
C ILE A 56 -2.74 1.12 -18.06
N CYS A 57 -2.57 1.74 -16.89
CA CYS A 57 -3.66 2.23 -16.07
C CYS A 57 -3.91 3.73 -16.35
N ARG A 58 -5.17 4.13 -16.49
CA ARG A 58 -5.53 5.54 -16.60
C ARG A 58 -5.61 6.15 -15.21
N VAL A 59 -4.71 7.08 -14.90
CA VAL A 59 -4.73 7.84 -13.65
C VAL A 59 -5.77 8.96 -13.77
N GLN A 60 -6.77 8.96 -12.89
CA GLN A 60 -7.79 10.02 -12.82
C GLN A 60 -8.09 10.36 -11.37
N ALA A 61 -8.17 11.66 -11.07
CA ALA A 61 -8.63 12.11 -9.76
C ALA A 61 -10.11 11.77 -9.58
N MET A 62 -10.44 11.20 -8.43
CA MET A 62 -11.78 10.80 -8.04
C MET A 62 -12.36 11.81 -7.04
N ALA A 63 -13.66 11.69 -6.73
CA ALA A 63 -14.34 12.62 -5.83
C ALA A 63 -13.78 12.62 -4.38
N ASP A 64 -13.05 11.58 -4.00
CA ASP A 64 -12.36 11.46 -2.71
C ASP A 64 -10.93 12.05 -2.73
N GLY A 65 -10.53 12.69 -3.83
CA GLY A 65 -9.20 13.26 -4.05
C GLY A 65 -8.11 12.22 -4.33
N ARG A 66 -8.44 10.93 -4.37
CA ARG A 66 -7.52 9.83 -4.69
C ARG A 66 -7.56 9.48 -6.17
N PHE A 67 -6.71 8.54 -6.58
CA PHE A 67 -6.65 8.05 -7.96
C PHE A 67 -7.36 6.70 -8.18
N GLY A 68 -8.30 6.34 -7.30
CA GLY A 68 -9.03 5.08 -7.38
C GLY A 68 -8.09 3.86 -7.32
N LEU A 69 -8.18 2.97 -8.31
CA LEU A 69 -7.34 1.77 -8.41
C LEU A 69 -5.90 2.07 -8.83
N ALA A 70 -5.67 3.21 -9.49
CA ALA A 70 -4.36 3.68 -9.90
C ALA A 70 -3.54 4.26 -8.73
N ASP A 71 -4.17 4.47 -7.58
CA ASP A 71 -3.51 4.97 -6.39
C ASP A 71 -2.65 3.88 -5.74
N PHE A 72 -1.34 4.14 -5.64
CA PHE A 72 -0.37 3.20 -5.08
C PHE A 72 -0.65 2.85 -3.61
N THR A 73 -1.48 3.63 -2.93
CA THR A 73 -1.84 3.38 -1.52
C THR A 73 -3.04 2.46 -1.33
N ASN A 74 -3.79 2.17 -2.40
CA ASN A 74 -5.03 1.39 -2.33
C ASN A 74 -4.86 -0.03 -2.87
N THR A 75 -3.93 -0.26 -3.80
CA THR A 75 -3.76 -1.56 -4.48
C THR A 75 -2.28 -1.92 -4.60
N PRO A 76 -1.95 -3.23 -4.59
CA PRO A 76 -0.57 -3.68 -4.80
C PRO A 76 -0.04 -3.19 -6.15
N GLN A 77 1.14 -2.55 -6.12
CA GLN A 77 1.80 -2.03 -7.31
C GLN A 77 2.84 -3.01 -7.85
N ARG A 78 3.32 -2.74 -9.06
CA ARG A 78 4.52 -3.41 -9.57
C ARG A 78 5.68 -3.09 -8.65
N PHE A 79 6.40 -4.12 -8.22
CA PHE A 79 7.61 -3.95 -7.43
C PHE A 79 8.65 -3.09 -8.18
N SER A 80 9.26 -2.16 -7.46
CA SER A 80 10.27 -1.24 -7.97
C SER A 80 11.44 -1.19 -7.01
N ASP A 81 12.66 -1.42 -7.51
CA ASP A 81 13.89 -1.33 -6.71
C ASP A 81 14.17 0.09 -6.21
N GLN A 82 13.63 1.10 -6.89
CA GLN A 82 13.76 2.50 -6.47
C GLN A 82 12.84 2.84 -5.29
N PHE A 83 11.69 2.15 -5.20
CA PHE A 83 10.66 2.39 -4.18
C PHE A 83 10.17 1.07 -3.56
N PRO A 84 11.05 0.24 -2.97
CA PRO A 84 10.69 -1.10 -2.51
C PRO A 84 9.74 -1.07 -1.30
N HIS A 85 9.70 0.05 -0.58
CA HIS A 85 8.80 0.30 0.53
C HIS A 85 7.34 0.45 0.09
N SER A 86 7.02 0.69 -1.19
CA SER A 86 5.62 0.81 -1.64
C SER A 86 4.83 -0.49 -1.41
N ALA A 87 5.51 -1.64 -1.36
CA ALA A 87 4.91 -2.92 -1.00
C ALA A 87 4.48 -3.02 0.47
N LEU A 88 4.97 -2.10 1.32
CA LEU A 88 4.72 -2.02 2.75
C LEU A 88 3.74 -0.91 3.11
N ILE A 89 3.02 -0.33 2.14
CA ILE A 89 1.90 0.55 2.47
C ILE A 89 0.89 -0.28 3.28
N PRO A 90 0.41 0.22 4.43
CA PRO A 90 -0.57 -0.53 5.21
C PRO A 90 -1.88 -0.74 4.42
N GLU A 91 -2.51 -1.88 4.60
CA GLU A 91 -3.89 -2.07 4.14
C GLU A 91 -4.84 -1.17 4.94
N PRO A 92 -5.91 -0.67 4.31
CA PRO A 92 -7.00 -0.03 5.03
C PRO A 92 -7.48 -0.94 6.17
N PRO A 93 -7.58 -0.44 7.42
CA PRO A 93 -7.94 -1.28 8.54
C PRO A 93 -9.35 -1.85 8.33
N ARG A 94 -9.52 -3.15 8.63
CA ARG A 94 -10.82 -3.84 8.49
C ARG A 94 -11.95 -3.18 9.31
N ARG A 95 -11.58 -2.45 10.36
CA ARG A 95 -12.47 -1.62 11.18
C ARG A 95 -11.93 -0.20 11.24
N MET A 96 -12.77 0.79 10.97
CA MET A 96 -12.47 2.22 11.10
C MET A 96 -12.31 2.70 12.57
N THR A 97 -12.15 1.78 13.52
CA THR A 97 -11.89 2.07 14.93
C THR A 97 -10.41 2.16 15.26
N SER A 98 -9.53 1.78 14.32
CA SER A 98 -8.08 1.97 14.48
C SER A 98 -7.75 3.46 14.37
N SER A 99 -6.86 3.96 15.22
CA SER A 99 -6.39 5.35 15.16
C SER A 99 -5.84 5.71 13.77
N GLN A 100 -5.13 4.78 13.12
CA GLN A 100 -4.58 4.99 11.78
C GLN A 100 -5.64 5.07 10.67
N SER A 101 -6.90 4.66 10.94
CA SER A 101 -7.98 4.68 9.93
C SER A 101 -8.26 6.07 9.37
N VAL A 102 -7.87 7.13 10.08
CA VAL A 102 -8.01 8.52 9.61
C VAL A 102 -7.33 8.76 8.26
N PHE A 103 -6.24 8.04 7.94
CA PHE A 103 -5.56 8.15 6.64
C PHE A 103 -6.34 7.53 5.48
N TRP A 104 -7.44 6.83 5.74
CA TRP A 104 -8.36 6.31 4.72
C TRP A 104 -9.71 7.01 4.74
N ARG A 105 -9.91 8.01 5.60
CA ARG A 105 -11.10 8.86 5.58
C ARG A 105 -11.01 9.86 4.43
N THR A 106 -12.17 10.31 3.98
CA THR A 106 -12.32 11.48 3.10
C THR A 106 -13.02 12.55 3.92
N PRO A 107 -12.50 13.78 4.01
CA PRO A 107 -13.17 14.86 4.74
C PRO A 107 -14.57 15.09 4.18
N GLY A 108 -15.56 15.08 5.06
CA GLY A 108 -16.95 15.37 4.73
C GLY A 108 -17.26 16.87 4.80
N ARG A 109 -18.48 17.25 4.44
CA ARG A 109 -18.95 18.64 4.57
C ARG A 109 -18.97 19.08 6.04
N GLU A 110 -19.20 18.15 6.96
CA GLU A 110 -19.14 18.32 8.41
C GLU A 110 -17.72 18.62 8.94
N ASP A 111 -16.70 18.28 8.15
CA ASP A 111 -15.29 18.54 8.47
C ASP A 111 -14.80 19.86 7.87
N PHE A 112 -15.66 20.59 7.17
CA PHE A 112 -15.34 21.84 6.50
C PHE A 112 -15.91 23.04 7.27
N MET A 113 -15.02 23.91 7.75
CA MET A 113 -15.39 25.12 8.48
C MET A 113 -15.34 26.29 7.52
N GLU A 114 -16.51 26.73 7.05
CA GLU A 114 -16.62 27.92 6.20
C GLU A 114 -16.09 29.17 6.92
N LEU A 115 -15.33 29.98 6.19
CA LEU A 115 -14.74 31.19 6.73
C LEU A 115 -15.81 32.30 6.79
N PRO A 116 -16.08 32.90 7.96
CA PRO A 116 -17.06 33.97 8.05
C PRO A 116 -16.54 35.25 7.39
N GLY A 117 -17.44 36.03 6.81
CA GLY A 117 -17.12 37.37 6.30
C GLY A 117 -16.42 37.39 4.94
N THR A 118 -16.35 36.28 4.22
CA THR A 118 -15.88 36.27 2.83
C THR A 118 -17.03 36.46 1.84
N ALA A 119 -16.74 37.08 0.69
CA ALA A 119 -17.68 37.18 -0.41
C ALA A 119 -17.78 35.89 -1.25
N PHE A 120 -16.88 34.92 -1.02
CA PHE A 120 -16.82 33.67 -1.75
C PHE A 120 -17.59 32.58 -0.99
N LEU A 121 -18.42 31.84 -1.70
CA LEU A 121 -19.08 30.66 -1.16
C LEU A 121 -18.11 29.48 -1.16
N ASP A 122 -18.32 28.52 -0.26
CA ASP A 122 -17.55 27.26 -0.19
C ASP A 122 -16.04 27.46 0.06
N VAL A 123 -15.66 28.52 0.79
CA VAL A 123 -14.27 28.82 1.17
C VAL A 123 -14.11 28.65 2.67
N GLY A 124 -13.14 27.85 3.09
CA GLY A 124 -13.01 27.46 4.49
C GLY A 124 -11.74 26.67 4.82
N ASN A 125 -11.69 26.16 6.04
CA ASN A 125 -10.57 25.38 6.56
C ASN A 125 -11.04 24.01 7.02
N LEU A 126 -10.10 23.09 7.22
CA LEU A 126 -10.38 21.81 7.85
C LEU A 126 -10.75 22.02 9.32
N SER A 127 -11.75 21.28 9.80
CA SER A 127 -12.26 21.42 11.15
C SER A 127 -11.17 21.10 12.19
N ALA A 128 -11.18 21.85 13.29
CA ALA A 128 -10.29 21.57 14.42
C ALA A 128 -10.54 20.18 15.03
N ALA A 129 -11.76 19.64 14.90
CA ALA A 129 -12.10 18.29 15.33
C ALA A 129 -11.34 17.24 14.51
N PHE A 130 -11.37 17.36 13.19
CA PHE A 130 -10.64 16.46 12.30
C PHE A 130 -9.12 16.58 12.51
N LEU A 131 -8.60 17.80 12.65
CA LEU A 131 -7.17 18.03 12.92
C LEU A 131 -6.72 17.37 14.24
N ARG A 132 -7.55 17.33 15.28
CA ARG A 132 -7.22 16.65 16.55
C ARG A 132 -7.02 15.14 16.38
N GLU A 133 -7.64 14.51 15.39
CA GLU A 133 -7.42 13.10 15.09
C GLU A 133 -6.12 12.86 14.33
N VAL A 134 -5.74 13.80 13.44
CA VAL A 134 -4.57 13.68 12.56
C VAL A 134 -3.26 14.04 13.28
N ILE A 135 -3.27 15.09 14.11
CA ILE A 135 -2.08 15.64 14.78
C ILE A 135 -1.26 14.57 15.51
N PRO A 136 -1.85 13.70 16.35
CA PRO A 136 -1.08 12.71 17.11
C PRO A 136 -0.31 11.74 16.21
N LEU A 137 -0.92 11.29 15.11
CA LEU A 137 -0.29 10.33 14.21
C LEU A 137 0.81 10.97 13.36
N PHE A 138 0.62 12.23 12.95
CA PHE A 138 1.68 13.00 12.30
C PHE A 138 2.89 13.17 13.22
N ARG A 139 2.66 13.53 14.49
CA ARG A 139 3.73 13.65 15.49
C ARG A 139 4.43 12.32 15.72
N GLU A 140 3.67 11.24 15.92
CA GLU A 140 4.22 9.89 16.10
C GLU A 140 5.20 9.52 14.98
N LEU A 141 4.78 9.62 13.71
CA LEU A 141 5.64 9.26 12.58
C LEU A 141 6.83 10.22 12.42
N ARG A 142 6.65 11.52 12.68
CA ARG A 142 7.75 12.49 12.63
C ARG A 142 8.78 12.22 13.70
N ASP A 143 8.36 11.98 14.94
CA ASP A 143 9.24 11.70 16.07
C ASP A 143 9.99 10.36 15.82
N ASP A 144 9.34 9.39 15.18
CA ASP A 144 9.94 8.14 14.71
C ASP A 144 11.04 8.31 13.66
N VAL A 145 10.91 9.30 12.76
CA VAL A 145 11.96 9.68 11.80
C VAL A 145 13.11 10.35 12.54
N GLU A 146 12.81 11.29 13.44
CA GLU A 146 13.84 11.99 14.21
C GLU A 146 14.70 11.00 15.01
N GLU A 147 14.07 10.03 15.66
CA GLU A 147 14.77 8.99 16.41
C GLU A 147 15.62 8.09 15.50
N TRP A 148 15.11 7.73 14.32
CA TRP A 148 15.87 6.97 13.33
C TRP A 148 17.12 7.73 12.85
N GLU A 149 16.98 9.01 12.55
CA GLU A 149 18.07 9.87 12.03
C GLU A 149 19.17 10.16 13.07
N LYS A 150 18.91 9.99 14.37
CA LYS A 150 19.96 10.11 15.41
C LYS A 150 21.00 9.00 15.33
N THR A 151 20.61 7.82 14.86
CA THR A 151 21.44 6.60 14.91
C THR A 151 21.87 6.11 13.54
N HIS A 152 21.33 6.69 12.46
CA HIS A 152 21.57 6.25 11.09
C HIS A 152 21.99 7.43 10.19
N PRO A 153 22.76 7.16 9.12
CA PRO A 153 23.03 8.16 8.09
C PRO A 153 21.73 8.72 7.49
N ARG A 154 21.79 9.96 7.01
CA ARG A 154 20.63 10.64 6.40
C ARG A 154 20.08 9.84 5.23
N ASP A 155 18.81 9.44 5.34
CA ASP A 155 18.05 8.87 4.24
C ASP A 155 17.32 10.00 3.49
N TRP A 156 17.81 10.34 2.30
CA TRP A 156 17.25 11.42 1.49
C TRP A 156 15.82 11.15 1.01
N GLN A 157 15.46 9.88 0.77
CA GLN A 157 14.08 9.54 0.40
C GLN A 157 13.16 9.76 1.60
N LEU A 158 13.54 9.28 2.79
CA LEU A 158 12.78 9.49 4.01
C LEU A 158 12.63 10.99 4.34
N ALA A 159 13.70 11.76 4.21
CA ALA A 159 13.69 13.20 4.40
C ALA A 159 12.78 13.93 3.41
N SER A 160 12.78 13.51 2.13
CA SER A 160 11.90 14.10 1.11
C SER A 160 10.44 13.82 1.39
N ILE A 161 10.08 12.57 1.76
CA ILE A 161 8.72 12.20 2.13
C ILE A 161 8.28 13.02 3.35
N LEU A 162 9.08 13.07 4.43
CA LEU A 162 8.77 13.86 5.63
C LEU A 162 8.58 15.35 5.31
N THR A 163 9.40 15.91 4.42
CA THR A 163 9.25 17.30 3.95
C THR A 163 7.88 17.52 3.31
N ASN A 164 7.49 16.64 2.38
CA ASN A 164 6.21 16.72 1.69
C ASN A 164 5.03 16.59 2.66
N VAL A 165 5.10 15.65 3.61
CA VAL A 165 4.08 15.49 4.67
C VAL A 165 3.97 16.77 5.50
N THR A 166 5.10 17.30 5.96
CA THR A 166 5.14 18.49 6.84
C THR A 166 4.56 19.71 6.14
N GLN A 167 4.89 19.91 4.86
CA GLN A 167 4.32 20.99 4.06
C GLN A 167 2.82 20.81 3.83
N ALA A 168 2.37 19.61 3.45
CA ALA A 168 0.96 19.31 3.26
C ALA A 168 0.15 19.51 4.56
N PHE A 169 0.71 19.06 5.68
CA PHE A 169 0.11 19.27 7.00
C PHE A 169 0.01 20.75 7.35
N GLY A 170 1.07 21.53 7.12
CA GLY A 170 1.06 22.98 7.32
C GLY A 170 -0.01 23.68 6.49
N ARG A 171 -0.19 23.28 5.22
CA ARG A 171 -1.28 23.83 4.39
C ARG A 171 -2.66 23.46 4.96
N LEU A 172 -2.88 22.20 5.35
CA LEU A 172 -4.15 21.78 5.95
C LEU A 172 -4.49 22.53 7.24
N GLN A 173 -3.49 22.97 8.00
CA GLN A 173 -3.68 23.73 9.24
C GLN A 173 -3.99 25.21 9.03
N TYR A 174 -3.38 25.83 8.02
CA TYR A 174 -3.33 27.30 7.92
C TYR A 174 -3.88 27.86 6.61
N ALA A 175 -3.91 27.07 5.53
CA ALA A 175 -4.44 27.50 4.26
C ALA A 175 -5.96 27.40 4.23
N THR A 176 -6.56 28.31 3.47
CA THR A 176 -8.00 28.31 3.20
C THR A 176 -8.23 27.73 1.81
N TYR A 177 -9.27 26.92 1.66
CA TYR A 177 -9.52 26.13 0.47
C TYR A 177 -10.97 26.26 0.01
N TYR A 178 -11.20 25.97 -1.27
CA TYR A 178 -12.48 25.42 -1.67
C TYR A 178 -12.60 23.98 -1.15
N PHE A 179 -13.81 23.51 -0.85
CA PHE A 179 -13.97 22.16 -0.28
C PHE A 179 -13.33 21.05 -1.12
N GLN A 180 -13.45 21.11 -2.45
CA GLN A 180 -12.81 20.12 -3.34
C GLN A 180 -11.29 20.14 -3.25
N ASP A 181 -10.69 21.32 -3.13
CA ASP A 181 -9.24 21.47 -2.99
C ASP A 181 -8.76 20.95 -1.63
N LEU A 182 -9.56 21.14 -0.58
CA LEU A 182 -9.29 20.56 0.74
C LEU A 182 -9.31 19.03 0.70
N VAL A 183 -10.29 18.44 0.02
CA VAL A 183 -10.35 16.97 -0.15
C VAL A 183 -9.12 16.47 -0.90
N ASN A 184 -8.70 17.17 -1.97
CA ASN A 184 -7.50 16.85 -2.74
C ASN A 184 -6.22 16.96 -1.90
N ASP A 185 -6.04 18.04 -1.14
CA ASP A 185 -4.83 18.25 -0.34
C ASP A 185 -4.79 17.30 0.87
N PHE A 186 -5.95 16.93 1.42
CA PHE A 186 -6.02 15.88 2.44
C PHE A 186 -5.66 14.50 1.88
N ALA A 187 -6.13 14.16 0.68
CA ALA A 187 -5.74 12.92 0.01
C ALA A 187 -4.23 12.91 -0.31
N TYR A 188 -3.65 14.05 -0.70
CA TYR A 188 -2.20 14.21 -0.88
C TYR A 188 -1.44 13.98 0.43
N PHE A 189 -1.86 14.63 1.52
CA PHE A 189 -1.28 14.44 2.85
C PHE A 189 -1.36 12.97 3.29
N SER A 190 -2.53 12.35 3.16
CA SER A 190 -2.76 10.96 3.56
C SER A 190 -1.86 9.98 2.80
N ARG A 191 -1.68 10.18 1.49
CA ARG A 191 -0.76 9.36 0.70
C ARG A 191 0.68 9.44 1.21
N HIS A 192 1.16 10.63 1.51
CA HIS A 192 2.52 10.81 2.01
C HIS A 192 2.70 10.28 3.44
N MET A 193 1.66 10.34 4.28
CA MET A 193 1.67 9.71 5.60
C MET A 193 1.79 8.19 5.52
N LEU A 194 1.04 7.56 4.61
CA LEU A 194 1.13 6.12 4.36
C LEU A 194 2.50 5.72 3.80
N ASP A 195 3.03 6.52 2.87
CA ASP A 195 4.35 6.32 2.29
C ASP A 195 5.47 6.46 3.32
N LEU A 196 5.36 7.46 4.21
CA LEU A 196 6.30 7.67 5.31
C LEU A 196 6.32 6.47 6.27
N ASN A 197 5.14 5.98 6.65
CA ASN A 197 5.01 4.80 7.51
C ASN A 197 5.64 3.55 6.84
N ALA A 198 5.37 3.35 5.55
CA ALA A 198 5.92 2.25 4.79
C ALA A 198 7.45 2.34 4.67
N ARG A 199 8.00 3.54 4.42
CA ARG A 199 9.45 3.76 4.37
C ARG A 199 10.10 3.48 5.72
N LEU A 200 9.51 3.96 6.82
CA LEU A 200 9.99 3.67 8.17
C LEU A 200 10.01 2.16 8.46
N ALA A 201 8.92 1.46 8.14
CA ALA A 201 8.86 0.00 8.29
C ALA A 201 9.95 -0.70 7.46
N PHE A 202 10.15 -0.23 6.23
CA PHE A 202 11.17 -0.76 5.32
C PHE A 202 12.57 -0.63 5.91
N VAL A 203 13.00 0.59 6.27
CA VAL A 203 14.36 0.87 6.75
C VAL A 203 14.61 0.26 8.11
N LYS A 204 13.62 0.24 9.02
CA LYS A 204 13.77 -0.33 10.37
C LYS A 204 13.82 -1.86 10.38
N LYS A 205 13.18 -2.53 9.41
CA LYS A 205 12.90 -3.97 9.52
C LYS A 205 13.08 -4.77 8.23
N TYR A 206 12.43 -4.37 7.14
CA TYR A 206 12.29 -5.27 5.97
C TYR A 206 13.49 -5.25 5.03
N ASN A 207 14.25 -4.15 4.98
CA ASN A 207 15.47 -4.08 4.18
C ASN A 207 16.45 -5.21 4.57
N PHE A 208 16.64 -5.42 5.87
CA PHE A 208 17.56 -6.42 6.41
C PHE A 208 17.05 -7.87 6.29
N ARG A 209 15.74 -8.09 6.39
CA ARG A 209 15.12 -9.44 6.33
C ARG A 209 15.21 -10.11 4.96
N SER A 210 15.49 -9.33 3.93
CA SER A 210 15.56 -9.81 2.57
C SER A 210 16.88 -10.52 2.22
N VAL A 211 17.90 -10.35 3.08
CA VAL A 211 19.24 -10.88 2.90
C VAL A 211 19.36 -12.22 3.64
N VAL A 212 19.99 -13.20 2.99
CA VAL A 212 20.33 -14.47 3.64
C VAL A 212 21.48 -14.20 4.61
N ASP A 213 21.21 -14.28 5.90
CA ASP A 213 22.26 -14.61 6.87
C ASP A 213 22.30 -16.13 7.01
N GLY A 214 23.47 -16.71 7.30
CA GLY A 214 23.67 -18.17 7.34
C GLY A 214 22.87 -18.92 8.41
N SER A 215 21.83 -18.32 8.99
CA SER A 215 20.96 -18.87 10.03
C SER A 215 19.57 -19.29 9.53
N SER A 216 19.10 -18.78 8.38
CA SER A 216 17.74 -19.05 7.90
C SER A 216 17.61 -18.96 6.37
N ASP A 217 17.40 -20.11 5.73
CA ASP A 217 17.13 -20.20 4.28
C ASP A 217 15.64 -20.06 3.92
N GLY A 218 14.76 -19.95 4.92
CA GLY A 218 13.30 -19.99 4.78
C GLY A 218 12.61 -18.65 4.49
N PRO A 219 11.30 -18.66 4.19
CA PRO A 219 10.51 -17.45 4.03
C PRO A 219 10.35 -16.68 5.34
N GLY A 220 10.27 -15.35 5.28
CA GLY A 220 10.03 -14.51 6.43
C GLY A 220 8.58 -14.54 6.90
N ASN A 221 8.35 -14.14 8.15
CA ASN A 221 7.00 -14.00 8.70
C ASN A 221 6.18 -12.97 7.90
N LEU A 222 5.01 -13.40 7.42
CA LEU A 222 4.16 -12.62 6.53
C LEU A 222 3.64 -11.33 7.19
N ALA A 223 3.83 -10.20 6.51
CA ALA A 223 3.32 -8.89 6.85
C ALA A 223 1.84 -8.76 6.46
N HIS A 224 0.95 -9.37 7.24
CA HIS A 224 -0.50 -9.35 6.99
C HIS A 224 -1.14 -7.95 6.97
N TRP A 225 -0.43 -6.93 7.45
CA TRP A 225 -0.88 -5.55 7.51
C TRP A 225 -0.52 -4.76 6.25
N ALA A 226 0.34 -5.26 5.38
CA ALA A 226 0.85 -4.56 4.20
C ALA A 226 0.08 -4.95 2.93
N ILE A 227 -0.09 -4.02 2.00
CA ILE A 227 -0.74 -4.28 0.70
C ILE A 227 0.04 -5.26 -0.16
N GLY A 228 1.38 -5.30 -0.04
CA GLY A 228 2.24 -6.13 -0.87
C GLY A 228 2.52 -5.56 -2.27
N ALA A 229 3.17 -6.36 -3.11
CA ALA A 229 3.51 -5.99 -4.48
C ALA A 229 3.42 -7.17 -5.44
N TRP A 230 3.24 -6.88 -6.72
CA TRP A 230 3.34 -7.87 -7.78
C TRP A 230 4.60 -7.66 -8.62
N THR A 231 5.11 -8.72 -9.24
CA THR A 231 6.30 -8.64 -10.09
C THR A 231 6.27 -9.72 -11.16
N ALA A 232 6.95 -9.47 -12.27
CA ALA A 232 7.23 -10.47 -13.31
C ALA A 232 8.65 -11.06 -13.18
N GLU A 233 9.44 -10.58 -12.21
CA GLU A 233 10.83 -11.00 -12.03
C GLU A 233 10.95 -12.03 -10.89
N PRO A 234 11.46 -13.25 -11.15
CA PRO A 234 11.61 -14.29 -10.13
C PRO A 234 12.47 -13.87 -8.93
N ALA A 235 13.53 -13.09 -9.17
CA ALA A 235 14.43 -12.63 -8.12
C ALA A 235 13.70 -11.75 -7.09
N HIS A 236 12.83 -10.85 -7.56
CA HIS A 236 12.02 -10.01 -6.69
C HIS A 236 10.99 -10.82 -5.89
N VAL A 237 10.45 -11.91 -6.46
CA VAL A 237 9.55 -12.82 -5.73
C VAL A 237 10.29 -13.44 -4.54
N GLN A 238 11.50 -13.95 -4.76
CA GLN A 238 12.30 -14.56 -3.70
C GLN A 238 12.69 -13.55 -2.62
N TRP A 239 13.07 -12.34 -3.03
CA TRP A 239 13.41 -11.24 -2.14
C TRP A 239 12.23 -10.86 -1.23
N LEU A 240 11.05 -10.64 -1.82
CA LEU A 240 9.82 -10.30 -1.08
C LEU A 240 9.36 -11.44 -0.17
N LEU A 241 9.44 -12.68 -0.65
CA LEU A 241 9.10 -13.87 0.12
C LEU A 241 9.98 -14.02 1.37
N ARG A 242 11.29 -13.81 1.24
CA ARG A 242 12.24 -13.81 2.36
C ARG A 242 11.99 -12.67 3.33
N ALA A 243 11.72 -11.47 2.82
CA ALA A 243 11.36 -10.33 3.65
C ALA A 243 10.03 -10.56 4.43
N GLY A 244 9.19 -11.49 3.98
CA GLY A 244 7.85 -11.72 4.51
C GLY A 244 6.82 -10.72 3.98
N ILE A 245 7.06 -10.10 2.83
CA ILE A 245 6.15 -9.13 2.21
C ILE A 245 5.19 -9.88 1.27
N PRO A 246 3.87 -9.63 1.31
CA PRO A 246 2.93 -10.25 0.39
C PRO A 246 3.35 -10.04 -1.07
N VAL A 247 3.45 -11.12 -1.84
CA VAL A 247 3.94 -11.06 -3.23
C VAL A 247 3.10 -11.88 -4.19
N TRP A 248 2.86 -11.31 -5.36
CA TRP A 248 2.20 -11.99 -6.49
C TRP A 248 3.14 -12.04 -7.70
N TYR A 249 3.44 -13.27 -8.14
CA TYR A 249 4.24 -13.51 -9.33
C TYR A 249 3.32 -13.56 -10.56
N VAL A 250 3.52 -12.62 -11.47
CA VAL A 250 2.72 -12.44 -12.69
C VAL A 250 3.54 -12.93 -13.89
N ARG A 251 2.99 -13.86 -14.65
CA ARG A 251 3.61 -14.42 -15.86
C ARG A 251 2.62 -14.42 -17.01
N THR A 252 3.09 -14.43 -18.25
CA THR A 252 2.22 -14.79 -19.37
C THR A 252 1.89 -16.28 -19.32
N LYS A 253 0.80 -16.72 -19.94
CA LYS A 253 0.47 -18.15 -20.06
C LYS A 253 1.60 -18.93 -20.74
N ARG A 254 2.25 -18.31 -21.73
CA ARG A 254 3.40 -18.88 -22.44
C ARG A 254 4.56 -19.13 -21.47
N ASP A 255 4.96 -18.13 -20.69
CA ASP A 255 6.09 -18.26 -19.74
C ASP A 255 5.76 -19.24 -18.62
N PHE A 256 4.51 -19.25 -18.18
CA PHE A 256 4.02 -20.21 -17.19
C PHE A 256 4.11 -21.65 -17.70
N ALA A 257 3.62 -21.93 -18.91
CA ALA A 257 3.71 -23.25 -19.52
C ALA A 257 5.16 -23.69 -19.77
N ALA A 258 6.01 -22.76 -20.24
CA ALA A 258 7.44 -23.01 -20.41
C ALA A 258 8.08 -23.42 -19.08
N SER A 259 7.77 -22.72 -17.98
CA SER A 259 8.33 -23.03 -16.65
C SER A 259 7.90 -24.38 -16.07
N MET A 260 6.75 -24.93 -16.50
CA MET A 260 6.33 -26.28 -16.11
C MET A 260 7.04 -27.38 -16.88
N SER A 261 7.49 -27.07 -18.10
CA SER A 261 8.12 -28.04 -19.00
C SER A 261 9.58 -28.33 -18.62
N THR A 262 10.16 -27.50 -17.75
CA THR A 262 11.57 -27.56 -17.33
C THR A 262 11.77 -28.26 -15.97
N ARG A 263 10.71 -28.80 -15.35
CA ARG A 263 10.80 -29.65 -14.16
C ARG A 263 10.87 -31.12 -14.56
#